data_AF-D5DEX5-F1
#
_entry.id   AF-D5DEX5-F1
#
_cell.length_a   1.000
_cell.length_b   1.000
_cell.length_c   1.000
_cell.angle_alpha   90.00
_cell.angle_beta   90.00
_cell.angle_gamma   90.00
#
_symmetry.space_group_name_H-M   'P 1'
#
loop_
_entity.id
_entity.type
_entity.pdbx_description
1 polymer ?
#
loop_
_entity_poly.entity_id
_entity_poly.type
_entity_poly.pdbx_seq_one_letter_code
_entity_poly.pdbx_strand_id
1 'polypeptide(L)' 'MISKKEWKDDELTYFHHSLQQITPYLNEEGRKIHRQIIEEIESRGGLSCIDSNCTHDKDIKSKG' A
#
# COMPACT_ATOMS: atom_id res chain seq x y z
N MET A 1 -6.15 5.90 14.80
CA MET A 1 -6.48 5.89 13.36
C MET A 1 -6.72 4.45 12.94
N ILE A 2 -7.59 4.24 11.96
CA ILE A 2 -7.79 2.93 11.31
C ILE A 2 -6.45 2.42 10.77
N SER A 3 -6.21 1.11 10.87
CA SER A 3 -5.00 0.47 10.36
C SER A 3 -4.97 0.49 8.83
N LYS A 4 -3.81 0.74 8.20
CA LYS A 4 -3.67 0.68 6.73
C LYS A 4 -3.88 -0.72 6.17
N LYS A 5 -3.74 -1.75 7.00
CA LYS A 5 -4.07 -3.14 6.67
C LYS A 5 -5.54 -3.35 6.34
N GLU A 6 -6.42 -2.51 6.86
CA GLU A 6 -7.87 -2.59 6.61
C GLU A 6 -8.28 -1.82 5.35
N TRP A 7 -7.36 -1.08 4.73
CA TRP A 7 -7.65 -0.30 3.53
C TRP A 7 -7.66 -1.21 2.30
N LYS A 8 -8.57 -0.92 1.38
CA LYS A 8 -8.60 -1.58 0.08
C LYS A 8 -7.46 -1.12 -0.79
N ASP A 9 -7.12 -1.95 -1.75
CA ASP A 9 -6.11 -1.71 -2.77
C ASP A 9 -6.34 -0.37 -3.51
N ASP A 10 -7.58 -0.13 -3.96
CA ASP A 10 -7.96 1.14 -4.61
C ASP A 10 -7.75 2.37 -3.71
N GLU A 11 -8.00 2.23 -2.41
CA GLU A 11 -7.81 3.32 -1.44
C GLU A 11 -6.32 3.62 -1.24
N LEU A 12 -5.50 2.58 -1.10
CA LEU A 12 -4.05 2.71 -0.98
C LEU A 12 -3.46 3.42 -2.21
N THR A 13 -3.84 2.99 -3.41
CA THR A 13 -3.38 3.61 -4.67
C THR A 13 -3.86 5.06 -4.77
N TYR A 14 -5.14 5.34 -4.48
CA TYR A 14 -5.69 6.70 -4.53
C TYR A 14 -4.94 7.66 -3.60
N PHE A 15 -4.75 7.27 -2.34
CA PHE A 15 -4.09 8.14 -1.36
C PHE A 15 -2.58 8.22 -1.60
N HIS A 16 -1.95 7.15 -2.09
CA HIS A 16 -0.54 7.20 -2.49
C HIS A 16 -0.32 8.26 -3.58
N HIS A 17 -1.09 8.21 -4.68
CA HIS A 17 -0.99 9.19 -5.76
C HIS A 17 -1.29 10.61 -5.30
N SER A 18 -2.36 10.79 -4.51
CA SER A 18 -2.75 12.10 -3.99
C SER A 18 -1.65 12.72 -3.13
N LEU A 19 -1.04 11.96 -2.22
CA LEU A 19 0.01 12.43 -1.32
C LEU A 19 1.36 12.61 -2.03
N GLN A 20 1.65 11.79 -3.05
CA GLN A 20 2.86 11.92 -3.87
C GLN A 20 2.92 13.28 -4.58
N GLN A 21 1.78 13.76 -5.11
CA GLN A 21 1.72 15.05 -5.80
C GLN A 21 2.01 16.25 -4.89
N ILE A 22 1.67 16.15 -3.61
CA ILE A 22 1.78 17.25 -2.64
C ILE A 22 2.85 17.00 -1.57
N THR A 23 3.71 15.99 -1.75
CA THR A 23 4.73 15.58 -0.76
C THR A 23 5.57 16.74 -0.20
N PRO A 24 6.02 17.74 -1.00
CA PRO A 24 6.78 18.87 -0.47
C PRO A 24 6.03 19.72 0.57
N TYR A 25 4.70 19.67 0.54
CA TYR A 25 3.81 20.47 1.39
C TYR A 25 3.26 19.69 2.58
N LEU A 26 3.57 18.40 2.70
CA LEU A 26 3.11 17.58 3.81
C LEU A 26 3.87 17.95 5.10
N ASN A 27 3.10 18.13 6.18
CA ASN A 27 3.65 18.22 7.52
C ASN A 27 4.15 16.84 8.00
N GLU A 28 4.68 16.77 9.22
CA GLU A 28 5.23 15.54 9.78
C GLU A 28 4.22 14.39 9.83
N GLU A 29 2.99 14.65 10.25
CA GLU A 29 1.92 13.65 10.29
C GLU A 29 1.51 13.18 8.88
N GLY A 30 1.43 14.10 7.92
CA GLY A 30 1.16 13.78 6.52
C GLY A 30 2.22 12.87 5.91
N ARG A 31 3.51 13.16 6.18
CA ARG A 31 4.62 12.29 5.75
C ARG A 31 4.58 10.93 6.43
N LYS A 32 4.21 10.87 7.71
CA LYS A 32 4.06 9.61 8.45
C LYS A 32 2.95 8.74 7.85
N ILE A 33 1.80 9.34 7.53
CA ILE A 33 0.68 8.65 6.87
C ILE A 33 1.11 8.15 5.48
N HIS A 34 1.79 8.99 4.69
CA HIS A 34 2.28 8.60 3.36
C HIS A 34 3.24 7.41 3.44
N ARG A 35 4.18 7.41 4.41
CA ARG A 35 5.08 6.28 4.64
C ARG A 35 4.34 4.99 4.99
N GLN A 36 3.34 5.05 5.88
CA GLN A 36 2.54 3.87 6.23
C GLN A 36 1.77 3.29 5.04
N ILE A 37 1.31 4.15 4.13
CA ILE A 37 0.67 3.71 2.88
C ILE A 37 1.68 3.00 1.98
N ILE A 38 2.90 3.55 1.83
CA ILE A 38 3.97 2.92 1.05
C ILE A 38 4.36 1.56 1.64
N GLU A 39 4.57 1.47 2.96
CA GLU A 39 4.92 0.23 3.66
C GLU A 39 3.83 -0.85 3.45
N GLU A 40 2.55 -0.46 3.51
CA GLU A 40 1.44 -1.37 3.25
C GLU A 40 1.43 -1.84 1.79
N ILE A 41 1.60 -0.92 0.83
CA ILE A 41 1.67 -1.24 -0.60
C ILE A 41 2.81 -2.23 -0.88
N GLU A 42 4.01 -1.98 -0.34
CA GLU A 42 5.16 -2.87 -0.48
C GLU A 42 4.88 -4.25 0.12
N SER A 43 4.21 -4.30 1.28
CA SER A 43 3.84 -5.57 1.93
C SER A 43 2.87 -6.43 1.10
N ARG A 44 2.07 -5.78 0.22
CA ARG A 44 1.12 -6.44 -0.70
C ARG A 44 1.75 -6.81 -2.05
N GLY A 45 3.05 -6.59 -2.23
CA GLY A 45 3.76 -6.90 -3.48
C GLY A 45 3.96 -5.69 -4.40
N GLY A 46 3.71 -4.47 -3.92
CA GLY A 46 3.95 -3.23 -4.65
C GLY A 46 2.76 -2.80 -5.52
N LEU A 47 2.85 -1.57 -6.06
CA LEU A 47 1.79 -0.94 -6.87
C LEU A 47 1.34 -1.80 -8.05
N SER A 48 2.26 -2.47 -8.74
CA SER A 48 1.93 -3.34 -9.87
C SER A 48 1.04 -4.53 -9.49
N CYS A 49 1.20 -5.06 -8.28
CA CYS A 49 0.40 -6.19 -7.79
C CYS A 49 -1.01 -5.76 -7.40
N ILE A 50 -1.12 -4.58 -6.76
CA ILE A 50 -2.38 -3.96 -6.34
C ILE A 50 -3.23 -3.60 -7.57
N ASP A 51 -2.62 -2.97 -8.58
CA ASP A 51 -3.34 -2.56 -9.79
C ASP A 51 -3.74 -3.74 -10.69
N SER A 52 -3.04 -4.87 -10.60
CA SER A 52 -3.25 -6.03 -11.49
C SER A 52 -3.97 -7.22 -10.84
N ASN A 53 -4.45 -7.07 -9.60
CA ASN A 53 -5.14 -8.12 -8.82
C ASN A 53 -4.43 -9.49 -8.90
N CYS A 54 -3.10 -9.47 -8.82
CA CYS A 54 -2.31 -10.69 -8.98
C CYS A 54 -2.48 -11.55 -7.72
N THR A 55 -3.31 -12.60 -7.82
CA THR A 55 -3.46 -13.59 -6.75
C THR A 55 -2.10 -14.23 -6.54
N HIS A 56 -1.40 -13.79 -5.50
CA HIS A 56 -0.11 -14.33 -5.12
C HIS A 56 -0.34 -15.75 -4.60
N ASP A 57 -0.17 -16.73 -5.48
CA ASP A 57 -0.18 -18.15 -5.11
C ASP A 57 0.92 -18.37 -4.07
N LYS A 58 0.50 -18.53 -2.82
CA LYS A 58 1.35 -18.97 -1.71
C LYS A 58 0.77 -20.26 -1.14
N ASP A 59 0.41 -21.21 -2.00
CA ASP A 59 -0.07 -22.52 -1.56
C ASP A 59 0.63 -23.69 -2.27
N ILE A 60 1.92 -23.57 -2.59
CA ILE A 60 2.71 -24.74 -2.98
C ILE A 60 4.11 -24.69 -2.35
N LYS A 61 4.22 -25.17 -1.10
CA LYS A 61 5.27 -26.08 -0.61
C LYS A 61 5.22 -26.19 0.92
N SER A 62 4.47 -27.17 1.42
CA SER A 62 4.86 -27.93 2.63
C SER A 62 3.97 -29.16 2.82
N LYS A 63 3.99 -30.10 1.87
CA LYS A 63 3.72 -31.54 2.10
C LYS A 63 4.40 -32.32 0.97
N GLY A 64 5.39 -33.14 1.33
CA GLY A 64 6.17 -33.99 0.43
C GLY A 64 7.46 -34.39 1.10
#